data_AF-A0AAV6IW10-F1
#
_entry.id   AF-A0AAV6IW10-F1
#
_cell.length_a   1.000
_cell.length_b   1.000
_cell.length_c   1.000
_cell.angle_alpha   90.00
_cell.angle_beta   90.00
_cell.angle_gamma   90.00
#
_symmetry.space_group_name_H-M   'P 1'
#
loop_
_entity.id
_entity.type
_entity.pdbx_description
1 polymer ?
#
loop_
_entity_poly.entity_id
_entity_poly.type
_entity_poly.pdbx_seq_one_letter_code
_entity_poly.pdbx_strand_id
1 'polypeptide(L)' 'MSMATYEASLGRETSTNYPLVNFLMAAESDFFVGALGSSWCFLMDGMRNTGGKVMAGYLSVNKDRFW' A
#
# COMPACT_ATOMS: atom_id res chain seq x y z
N MET A 1 -15.14 1.04 -16.42
CA MET A 1 -15.21 1.35 -14.97
C MET A 1 -13.80 1.41 -14.44
N SER A 2 -13.36 2.57 -13.93
CA SER A 2 -12.05 2.67 -13.26
C SER A 2 -12.22 2.34 -11.78
N MET A 3 -11.15 1.89 -11.11
CA MET A 3 -11.18 1.58 -9.68
C MET A 3 -11.66 2.80 -8.84
N ALA A 4 -11.29 4.01 -9.26
CA ALA A 4 -11.76 5.24 -8.64
C ALA A 4 -13.30 5.41 -8.71
N THR A 5 -13.93 5.01 -9.84
CA THR A 5 -15.40 5.04 -9.96
C THR A 5 -16.09 3.98 -9.10
N TYR A 6 -15.43 2.84 -8.89
CA TYR A 6 -15.92 1.77 -8.02
C TYR A 6 -15.83 2.14 -6.54
N GLU A 7 -14.69 2.68 -6.09
CA GLU A 7 -14.49 3.13 -4.71
C GLU A 7 -15.42 4.30 -4.34
N ALA A 8 -15.64 5.24 -5.27
CA ALA A 8 -16.62 6.31 -5.09
C ALA A 8 -18.06 5.78 -4.91
N SER A 9 -18.39 4.66 -5.56
CA SER A 9 -19.72 4.03 -5.43
C SER A 9 -19.90 3.24 -4.13
N LEU A 10 -18.81 2.72 -3.54
CA LEU A 10 -18.85 1.93 -2.30
C LEU A 10 -19.01 2.79 -1.04
N GLY A 11 -18.59 4.05 -1.08
CA GLY A 11 -18.50 4.89 0.11
C GLY A 11 -17.24 4.60 0.95
N ARG A 12 -16.80 5.59 1.72
CA ARG A 12 -15.48 5.62 2.37
C ARG A 12 -15.27 4.53 3.42
N GLU A 13 -16.32 4.13 4.15
CA GLU A 13 -16.21 3.12 5.21
C GLU A 13 -16.13 1.69 4.65
N THR A 14 -16.92 1.40 3.61
CA THR A 14 -16.99 0.08 2.96
C THR A 14 -15.78 -0.20 2.09
N SER A 15 -15.16 0.83 1.49
CA SER A 15 -13.89 0.71 0.77
C SER A 15 -12.74 0.24 1.67
N THR A 16 -12.76 0.57 2.96
CA THR A 16 -11.72 0.15 3.93
C THR A 16 -11.95 -1.21 4.57
N ASN A 17 -13.14 -1.80 4.45
CA ASN A 17 -13.52 -3.03 5.16
C ASN A 17 -13.18 -4.34 4.43
N TYR A 18 -12.53 -4.28 3.26
CA TYR A 18 -12.07 -5.45 2.53
C TYR A 18 -10.54 -5.57 2.56
N PRO A 19 -9.97 -6.05 3.67
CA PRO A 19 -8.51 -6.08 3.86
C PRO A 19 -7.80 -6.90 2.78
N LEU A 20 -8.43 -7.96 2.27
CA LEU A 20 -7.84 -8.80 1.22
C LEU A 20 -7.82 -8.12 -0.15
N VAL A 21 -8.83 -7.30 -0.47
CA VAL A 21 -8.86 -6.53 -1.73
C VAL A 21 -7.83 -5.42 -1.68
N ASN A 22 -7.75 -4.70 -0.56
CA ASN A 22 -6.74 -3.68 -0.32
C ASN A 22 -5.33 -4.27 -0.35
N PHE A 23 -5.18 -5.51 0.13
CA PHE A 23 -3.94 -6.27 0.07
C PHE A 23 -3.50 -6.56 -1.37
N LEU A 24 -4.38 -7.17 -2.17
CA LEU A 24 -4.07 -7.49 -3.55
C LEU A 24 -3.78 -6.24 -4.38
N MET A 25 -4.56 -5.18 -4.18
CA MET A 25 -4.38 -3.91 -4.89
C MET A 25 -3.03 -3.24 -4.60
N ALA A 26 -2.56 -3.29 -3.34
CA ALA A 26 -1.26 -2.74 -2.98
C ALA A 26 -0.07 -3.62 -3.38
N ALA A 27 -0.25 -4.95 -3.43
CA ALA A 27 0.75 -5.85 -4.01
C ALA A 27 0.90 -5.61 -5.52
N GLU A 28 -0.21 -5.36 -6.22
CA GLU A 28 -0.24 -5.15 -7.67
C GLU A 28 0.01 -3.71 -8.12
N SER A 29 0.12 -2.72 -7.22
CA SER A 29 0.40 -1.34 -7.62
C SER A 29 1.80 -1.17 -8.23
N ASP A 30 2.00 -0.16 -9.10
CA ASP A 30 3.34 0.19 -9.61
C ASP A 30 4.20 0.80 -8.49
N PHE A 31 3.61 1.71 -7.72
CA PHE A 31 4.23 2.38 -6.58
C PHE A 31 3.42 2.16 -5.31
N PHE A 32 4.09 1.86 -4.20
CA PHE A 32 3.46 1.63 -2.89
C PHE A 32 4.23 2.39 -1.81
N VAL A 33 3.50 3.08 -0.94
CA VAL A 33 4.05 3.78 0.24
C VAL A 33 3.38 3.19 1.48
N GLY A 34 4.19 2.66 2.39
CA GLY A 34 3.74 2.05 3.64
C GLY A 34 4.43 2.65 4.86
N ALA A 35 3.86 2.39 6.03
CA ALA A 35 4.46 2.78 7.30
C ALA A 35 5.60 1.83 7.68
N LEU A 36 6.79 2.39 7.98
CA LEU A 36 7.92 1.62 8.47
C LEU A 36 7.61 1.00 9.84
N GLY A 37 7.84 -0.31 9.98
CA GLY A 37 7.56 -1.05 11.21
C GLY A 37 6.14 -1.65 11.31
N SER A 38 5.30 -1.48 10.28
CA SER A 38 4.00 -2.17 10.20
C SER A 38 4.17 -3.61 9.71
N SER A 39 3.64 -4.59 10.46
CA SER A 39 3.58 -6.00 10.03
C SER A 39 2.77 -6.20 8.74
N TRP A 40 1.76 -5.34 8.51
CA TRP A 40 0.98 -5.32 7.28
C TRP A 40 1.80 -4.86 6.07
N CYS A 41 2.58 -3.79 6.24
CA CYS A 41 3.46 -3.31 5.17
C CYS A 41 4.60 -4.29 4.89
N PHE A 42 5.08 -5.01 5.91
CA PHE A 42 6.05 -6.09 5.74
C PHE A 42 5.52 -7.24 4.87
N LEU A 43 4.26 -7.64 5.08
CA LEU A 43 3.61 -8.66 4.26
C LEU A 43 3.50 -8.22 2.78
N MET A 44 3.10 -6.95 2.55
CA MET A 44 3.02 -6.37 1.21
C MET A 44 4.39 -6.31 0.52
N ASP A 45 5.43 -5.91 1.26
CA ASP A 45 6.80 -5.86 0.75
C ASP A 45 7.30 -7.25 0.32
N GLY A 46 7.00 -8.29 1.11
CA GLY A 46 7.30 -9.67 0.75
C GLY A 46 6.62 -10.11 -0.56
N MET A 47 5.33 -9.78 -0.73
CA MET A 47 4.62 -10.10 -1.97
C MET A 47 5.14 -9.32 -3.18
N ARG A 48 5.41 -8.03 -3.02
CA ARG A 48 5.97 -7.18 -4.07
C ARG A 48 7.36 -7.64 -4.51
N ASN A 49 8.20 -8.04 -3.55
CA ASN A 49 9.51 -8.63 -3.84
C ASN A 49 9.39 -9.95 -4.61
N THR A 50 8.40 -10.79 -4.28
CA THR A 50 8.13 -12.04 -5.02
C THR A 50 7.58 -11.77 -6.42
N GLY A 51 6.81 -10.70 -6.60
CA GLY A 51 6.27 -10.23 -7.88
C GLY A 51 7.26 -9.45 -8.76
N GLY A 52 8.55 -9.41 -8.41
CA GLY A 52 9.59 -8.72 -9.18
C GLY A 52 9.62 -7.19 -9.02
N LYS A 53 8.87 -6.64 -8.06
CA LYS A 53 8.84 -5.20 -7.74
C LYS A 53 9.87 -4.89 -6.65
N VAL A 54 11.15 -4.97 -7.02
CA VAL A 54 12.32 -4.98 -6.11
C VAL A 54 12.80 -3.58 -5.71
N MET A 55 12.27 -2.50 -6.31
CA MET A 55 12.69 -1.14 -5.96
C MET A 55 12.00 -0.68 -4.67
N ALA A 56 12.76 -0.68 -3.57
CA ALA A 56 12.33 -0.21 -2.26
C ALA A 56 13.24 0.91 -1.76
N GLY A 57 12.68 1.83 -0.97
CA GLY A 57 13.42 2.94 -0.35
C GLY A 57 12.65 3.53 0.82
N TYR A 58 13.35 4.26 1.69
CA TYR A 58 12.74 4.93 2.84
C TYR A 58 12.48 6.40 2.51
N LEU A 59 11.23 6.83 2.72
CA LEU A 59 10.84 8.23 2.67
C LEU A 59 10.63 8.72 4.10
N SER A 60 11.57 9.51 4.62
CA SER A 60 11.37 10.28 5.84
C SER A 60 10.86 11.66 5.47
N VAL A 61 9.70 12.05 6.00
CA VAL A 61 9.09 13.37 5.77
C VAL A 61 9.70 14.44 6.69
N ASN A 62 10.68 14.10 7.51
CA ASN A 62 11.32 15.03 8.44
C ASN A 62 12.74 15.39 7.97
N LYS A 63 12.92 16.63 7.50
CA LYS A 63 14.19 17.12 6.94
C LYS A 63 15.29 17.33 8.00
N ASP A 64 14.91 17.60 9.25
CA ASP A 64 15.82 18.10 10.29
C ASP A 64 15.87 17.31 11.60
N ARG A 65 15.16 16.18 11.71
CA ARG A 65 15.30 15.30 12.89
C ARG A 65 15.28 13.84 12.48
N PHE A 66 16.49 13.31 12.33
CA PHE A 66 16.79 11.92 12.60
C PHE A 66 16.44 11.67 14.07
N TRP A 67 15.64 10.65 14.29
CA TRP A 67 15.57 9.98 15.59
C TRP A 67 16.95 9.36 15.91
#